data_AF-A0A1G8VQG7-F1
#
_entry.id   AF-A0A1G8VQG7-F1
#
_cell.length_a   1.000
_cell.length_b   1.000
_cell.length_c   1.000
_cell.angle_alpha   90.00
_cell.angle_beta   90.00
_cell.angle_gamma   90.00
#
_symmetry.space_group_name_H-M   'P 1'
#
loop_
_entity.id
_entity.type
_entity.pdbx_description
1 polymer ?
#
loop_
_entity_poly.entity_id
_entity_poly.type
_entity_poly.pdbx_seq_one_letter_code
_entity_poly.pdbx_strand_id
1 'polypeptide(L)'
;MNWLEFLTYLLVMAGVTYLIRVLPYIFMRKEVKNKFFKSFLLYVPYTVLAAMTIPAILFATDNIYSAIAGLVVAVIVALFEKGLLTVAISSCVAVLLVELAQKFVL
;
A
#
# COMPACT_ATOMS: atom_id res chain seq x y z
N MET A 1 20.23 32.47 -0.77
CA MET A 1 19.81 31.64 0.38
C MET A 1 21.07 31.01 0.95
N ASN A 2 21.46 31.37 2.18
CA ASN A 2 22.72 30.92 2.75
C ASN A 2 22.66 29.43 3.07
N TRP A 3 23.66 28.64 2.67
CA TRP A 3 23.71 27.19 2.90
C TRP A 3 23.57 26.80 4.38
N LEU A 4 23.98 27.68 5.30
CA LEU A 4 23.84 27.49 6.74
C LEU A 4 22.39 27.58 7.23
N GLU A 5 21.55 28.42 6.61
CA GLU A 5 20.11 28.49 6.90
C GLU A 5 19.44 27.19 6.44
N PHE A 6 19.77 26.72 5.23
CA PHE A 6 19.26 25.45 4.71
C PHE A 6 19.63 24.27 5.61
N LEU A 7 20.89 24.20 6.08
CA LEU A 7 21.35 23.12 6.96
C LEU A 7 20.62 23.16 8.31
N THR A 8 20.33 24.35 8.84
CA THR A 8 19.57 24.53 10.09
C THR A 8 18.13 24.09 9.91
N TYR A 9 17.46 24.48 8.83
CA TYR A 9 16.10 24.03 8.52
C TYR A 9 16.02 22.52 8.30
N LEU A 10 17.01 21.93 7.62
CA LEU A 10 17.12 20.48 7.43
C LEU A 10 17.23 19.76 8.79
N LEU A 11 18.09 20.25 9.69
CA LEU A 11 18.30 19.63 11.00
C LEU A 11 17.04 19.71 11.88
N VAL A 12 16.34 20.84 11.86
CA VAL A 12 15.08 21.03 12.59
C VAL A 12 13.98 20.14 12.01
N MET A 13 13.83 20.10 10.68
CA MET A 13 12.85 19.24 10.01
C MET A 13 13.13 17.76 10.29
N ALA A 14 14.39 17.33 10.19
CA ALA A 14 14.80 15.97 10.50
C ALA A 14 14.54 15.64 11.97
N GLY A 15 14.92 16.53 12.89
CA GLY A 15 14.70 16.37 14.33
C GLY A 15 13.21 16.20 14.65
N VAL A 16 12.36 17.10 14.19
CA VAL A 16 10.90 17.05 14.44
C VAL A 16 10.27 15.80 13.81
N THR A 17 10.62 15.47 12.56
CA THR A 17 10.06 14.29 11.87
C THR A 17 10.47 12.98 12.54
N TYR A 18 11.73 12.88 12.98
CA TYR A 18 12.22 11.69 13.67
C TYR A 18 11.54 11.57 15.03
N LEU A 19 11.49 12.65 15.81
CA LEU A 19 10.91 12.66 17.16
C LEU A 19 9.42 12.24 17.14
N ILE A 20 8.64 12.75 16.19
CA ILE A 20 7.22 12.38 16.04
C ILE A 20 7.06 10.93 15.55
N ARG A 21 8.00 10.36 14.78
CA ARG A 21 7.96 8.96 14.33
C ARG A 21 8.45 7.96 15.38
N VAL A 22 9.42 8.33 16.25
CA VAL A 22 9.86 7.45 17.34
C VAL A 22 8.91 7.47 18.53
N LEU A 23 8.17 8.56 18.75
CA LEU A 23 7.15 8.64 19.81
C LEU A 23 6.11 7.50 19.76
N PRO A 24 5.42 7.22 18.62
CA PRO A 24 4.48 6.12 18.53
C PRO A 24 5.20 4.78 18.65
N TYR A 25 6.43 4.65 18.13
CA TYR A 25 7.20 3.41 18.23
C TYR A 25 7.61 3.06 19.67
N ILE A 26 7.97 4.06 20.48
CA ILE A 26 8.35 3.87 21.89
C ILE A 26 7.10 3.63 22.75
N PHE A 27 5.99 4.32 22.47
CA PHE A 27 4.73 4.14 23.23
C PHE A 27 4.06 2.78 22.93
N MET A 28 4.15 2.28 21.70
CA MET A 28 3.65 0.95 21.30
C MET A 28 4.53 -0.22 21.78
N ARG A 29 5.70 0.03 22.39
CA ARG A 29 6.49 -1.01 23.08
C ARG A 29 6.01 -1.33 24.48
N LYS A 30 5.09 -0.56 25.07
CA LYS A 30 4.55 -0.91 26.39
C LYS A 30 3.69 -2.17 26.21
N GLU A 31 4.15 -3.29 26.74
CA GLU A 31 3.46 -4.58 26.69
C GLU A 31 2.02 -4.42 27.17
N VAL A 32 1.08 -4.28 26.23
CA VAL A 32 -0.33 -4.39 26.56
C VAL A 32 -0.56 -5.89 26.79
N LYS A 33 -0.53 -6.28 28.07
CA LYS A 33 -0.75 -7.62 28.61
C LYS A 33 -2.11 -8.24 28.19
N ASN A 34 -2.89 -7.59 27.34
CA ASN A 34 -4.19 -8.04 26.85
C ASN A 34 -4.16 -8.30 25.33
N LYS A 35 -4.48 -9.54 24.95
CA LYS A 35 -4.55 -10.06 23.56
C LYS A 35 -5.36 -9.17 22.61
N PHE A 36 -6.33 -8.42 23.14
CA PHE A 36 -7.25 -7.57 22.38
C PHE A 36 -6.55 -6.39 21.67
N PHE A 37 -5.72 -5.62 22.38
CA PHE A 37 -5.06 -4.44 21.79
C PHE A 37 -3.97 -4.83 20.78
N LYS A 38 -3.25 -5.93 21.04
CA LYS A 38 -2.23 -6.45 20.11
C LYS A 38 -2.87 -6.93 18.81
N SER A 39 -4.01 -7.62 18.90
CA SER A 39 -4.75 -8.08 17.72
C SER A 39 -5.41 -6.89 17.01
N PHE A 40 -5.94 -5.91 17.73
CA PHE A 40 -6.54 -4.73 17.10
C PHE A 40 -5.49 -3.89 16.36
N LEU A 41 -4.35 -3.57 16.98
CA LEU A 41 -3.31 -2.74 16.35
C LEU A 41 -2.55 -3.44 15.21
N LEU A 42 -2.42 -4.78 15.22
CA LEU A 42 -1.84 -5.49 14.07
C LEU A 42 -2.81 -5.55 12.88
N TYR A 43 -4.11 -5.68 13.14
CA TYR A 43 -5.09 -5.78 12.07
C TYR A 43 -5.46 -4.41 11.47
N VAL A 44 -5.52 -3.33 12.26
CA VAL A 44 -5.87 -1.97 11.79
C VAL A 44 -5.05 -1.48 10.58
N PRO A 45 -3.71 -1.46 10.59
CA PRO A 45 -2.96 -0.95 9.45
C PRO A 45 -3.11 -1.85 8.21
N TYR A 46 -3.24 -3.18 8.39
CA TYR A 46 -3.42 -4.10 7.29
C TYR A 46 -4.81 -4.00 6.66
N THR A 47 -5.87 -3.87 7.48
CA THR A 47 -7.23 -3.63 6.99
C THR A 47 -7.37 -2.25 6.35
N VAL A 48 -6.69 -1.22 6.87
CA VAL A 48 -6.66 0.10 6.25
C VAL A 48 -5.92 0.08 4.90
N LEU A 49 -4.79 -0.62 4.79
CA LEU A 49 -4.07 -0.78 3.52
C LEU A 49 -4.94 -1.51 2.48
N ALA A 50 -5.64 -2.57 2.90
CA ALA A 50 -6.60 -3.28 2.05
C ALA A 50 -7.78 -2.38 1.64
N ALA A 51 -8.34 -1.61 2.57
CA ALA A 51 -9.44 -0.69 2.31
C ALA A 51 -9.04 0.48 1.38
N MET A 52 -7.76 0.85 1.33
CA MET A 52 -7.24 1.83 0.36
C MET A 52 -6.98 1.23 -1.02
N THR A 53 -6.55 -0.03 -1.09
CA THR A 53 -6.16 -0.69 -2.35
C THR A 53 -7.34 -1.28 -3.12
N ILE A 54 -8.32 -1.87 -2.44
CA ILE A 54 -9.54 -2.44 -3.06
C ILE A 54 -10.31 -1.41 -3.91
N PRO A 55 -10.61 -0.18 -3.45
CA PRO A 55 -11.26 0.81 -4.30
C PRO A 55 -10.33 1.29 -5.42
N ALA A 56 -9.05 1.51 -5.14
CA ALA A 56 -8.10 1.98 -6.14
C ALA A 56 -7.99 1.04 -7.34
N ILE A 57 -8.02 -0.29 -7.12
CA ILE A 57 -7.92 -1.26 -8.22
C ILE A 57 -9.22 -1.38 -9.03
N LEU A 58 -10.38 -1.12 -8.40
CA LEU A 58 -11.67 -1.16 -9.08
C LEU A 58 -11.95 0.10 -9.91
N PHE A 59 -11.47 1.26 -9.46
CA PHE A 59 -11.67 2.55 -10.14
C PHE A 59 -10.53 2.94 -11.10
N ALA A 60 -9.41 2.22 -11.10
CA ALA A 60 -8.29 2.50 -12.01
C ALA A 60 -8.59 2.16 -13.49
N THR A 61 -9.69 1.45 -13.79
CA THR A 61 -10.06 1.06 -15.16
C THR A 61 -11.44 1.61 -15.53
N ASP A 62 -11.59 2.18 -16.73
CA ASP A 62 -12.84 2.76 -17.26
C ASP A 62 -14.03 1.78 -17.32
N ASN A 63 -13.81 0.47 -17.14
CA ASN A 63 -14.86 -0.53 -17.24
C ASN A 63 -14.78 -1.58 -16.12
N ILE A 64 -15.87 -1.70 -15.35
CA ILE A 64 -16.02 -2.56 -14.18
C ILE A 64 -15.69 -4.04 -14.48
N TYR A 65 -16.01 -4.52 -15.68
CA TYR A 65 -15.73 -5.90 -16.08
C TYR A 65 -14.23 -6.20 -16.22
N SER A 66 -13.44 -5.24 -16.70
CA SER A 66 -11.98 -5.38 -16.83
C SER A 66 -11.31 -5.35 -15.44
N ALA A 67 -11.80 -4.47 -14.56
CA ALA A 67 -11.31 -4.37 -13.18
C ALA A 67 -11.55 -5.66 -12.38
N ILE A 68 -12.71 -6.29 -12.53
CA ILE A 68 -13.02 -7.57 -11.88
C ILE A 68 -12.12 -8.69 -12.42
N ALA A 69 -11.89 -8.75 -13.73
CA ALA A 69 -10.98 -9.73 -14.32
C ALA A 69 -9.53 -9.54 -13.82
N GLY A 70 -9.04 -8.30 -13.77
CA GLY A 70 -7.73 -7.96 -13.21
C GLY A 70 -7.58 -8.31 -11.73
N LEU A 71 -8.62 -8.08 -10.93
CA LEU A 71 -8.65 -8.44 -9.51
C LEU A 71 -8.58 -9.95 -9.31
N VAL A 72 -9.35 -10.74 -10.08
CA VAL A 72 -9.34 -12.21 -10.00
C VAL A 72 -7.95 -12.76 -10.35
N VAL A 73 -7.33 -12.26 -11.43
CA VAL A 73 -5.97 -12.69 -11.81
C VAL A 73 -4.94 -12.28 -10.75
N ALA A 74 -5.02 -11.05 -10.23
CA ALA A 74 -4.12 -10.58 -9.18
C ALA A 74 -4.22 -11.42 -7.90
N VAL A 75 -5.44 -11.80 -7.49
CA VAL A 75 -5.67 -12.66 -6.31
C VAL A 75 -5.11 -14.07 -6.55
N ILE A 76 -5.35 -14.66 -7.72
CA ILE A 76 -4.84 -16.01 -8.04
C ILE A 76 -3.30 -16.02 -8.02
N VAL A 77 -2.65 -14.99 -8.57
CA VAL A 77 -1.19 -14.92 -8.59
C VAL A 77 -0.61 -14.55 -7.22
N ALA A 78 -1.29 -13.72 -6.43
CA ALA A 78 -0.90 -13.39 -5.07
C ALA A 78 -0.94 -14.60 -4.12
N LEU A 79 -1.87 -15.53 -4.33
CA LEU A 79 -1.97 -16.77 -3.56
C LEU A 79 -0.80 -17.74 -3.81
N PHE A 80 -0.04 -17.54 -4.89
CA PHE A 80 1.09 -18.42 -5.24
C PHE A 80 2.42 -18.07 -4.53
N GLU A 81 2.38 -17.24 -3.47
CA GLU A 81 3.54 -16.84 -2.63
C GLU A 81 4.77 -16.32 -3.39
N LYS A 82 4.63 -15.94 -4.66
CA LYS A 82 5.73 -15.34 -5.43
C LYS A 82 5.91 -13.88 -5.04
N GLY A 83 7.17 -13.43 -5.06
CA GLY A 83 7.57 -12.11 -4.57
C GLY A 83 6.70 -10.96 -5.10
N LEU A 84 6.54 -9.92 -4.29
CA LEU A 84 5.68 -8.74 -4.56
C LEU A 84 5.86 -8.17 -5.98
N LEU A 85 7.10 -8.17 -6.47
CA LEU A 85 7.44 -7.70 -7.82
C LEU A 85 6.86 -8.61 -8.92
N THR A 86 6.89 -9.93 -8.73
CA THR A 86 6.33 -10.90 -9.69
C THR A 86 4.81 -10.77 -9.77
N VAL A 87 4.14 -10.54 -8.64
CA VAL A 87 2.68 -10.32 -8.57
C VAL A 87 2.30 -8.99 -9.23
N ALA A 88 3.07 -7.92 -8.99
CA ALA A 88 2.82 -6.61 -9.59
C ALA A 88 2.98 -6.64 -11.13
N ILE A 89 4.08 -7.24 -11.62
CA ILE A 89 4.36 -7.32 -13.06
C ILE A 89 3.31 -8.19 -13.77
N SER A 90 2.98 -9.36 -13.21
CA SER A 90 1.95 -10.23 -13.78
C SER A 90 0.55 -9.60 -13.76
N SER A 91 0.19 -8.86 -12.71
CA SER A 91 -1.08 -8.13 -12.65
C SER A 91 -1.12 -7.01 -13.68
N CYS A 92 -0.06 -6.21 -13.83
CA CYS A 92 0.02 -5.19 -14.89
C CYS A 92 -0.10 -5.81 -16.29
N VAL A 93 0.62 -6.90 -16.56
CA VAL A 93 0.56 -7.59 -17.86
C VAL A 93 -0.84 -8.17 -18.12
N ALA A 94 -1.48 -8.75 -17.11
CA ALA A 94 -2.84 -9.26 -17.22
C ALA A 94 -3.87 -8.15 -17.48
N VAL A 95 -3.81 -7.05 -16.73
CA VAL A 95 -4.69 -5.88 -16.94
C VAL A 95 -4.47 -5.29 -18.33
N LEU A 96 -3.21 -5.15 -18.78
CA LEU A 96 -2.90 -4.66 -20.12
C LEU A 96 -3.45 -5.58 -21.21
N LEU A 97 -3.33 -6.90 -21.08
CA LEU A 97 -3.87 -7.86 -22.05
C LEU A 97 -5.40 -7.84 -22.10
N VAL A 98 -6.06 -7.72 -20.94
CA VAL A 98 -7.52 -7.64 -20.85
C VAL A 98 -8.03 -6.30 -21.41
N GLU A 99 -7.35 -5.20 -21.09
CA GLU A 99 -7.67 -3.87 -21.63
C GLU A 99 -7.49 -3.83 -23.15
N LEU A 100 -6.41 -4.44 -23.68
CA LEU A 100 -6.16 -4.53 -25.12
C LEU A 100 -7.22 -5.41 -25.83
N ALA A 101 -7.61 -6.53 -25.22
CA ALA A 101 -8.65 -7.41 -25.74
C ALA A 101 -10.04 -6.75 -25.74
N GLN A 102 -10.36 -5.95 -24.72
CA GLN A 102 -11.61 -5.19 -24.68
C GLN A 102 -11.63 -4.01 -25.65
N LYS A 103 -10.50 -3.32 -25.85
CA LYS A 103 -10.37 -2.23 -26.85
C LYS A 103 -10.48 -2.73 -28.30
N PHE A 104 -10.22 -4.00 -28.54
CA PHE A 104 -10.34 -4.61 -29.88
C PHE A 104 -11.78 -5.10 -30.18
N VAL A 105 -12.63 -5.21 -29.17
CA VAL A 105 -14.03 -5.67 -29.28
C VAL A 105 -15.03 -4.50 -29.48
N LEU A 106 -14.59 -3.24 -29.36
CA LEU A 106 -15.40 -2.01 -29.52
C LEU A 106 -14.84 -1.16 -30.65
#